data_AF-A0A7W0V971-F1
#
_entry.id   AF-A0A7W0V971-F1
#
_cell.length_a   1.000
_cell.length_b   1.000
_cell.length_c   1.000
_cell.angle_alpha   90.00
_cell.angle_beta   90.00
_cell.angle_gamma   90.00
#
_symmetry.space_group_name_H-M   'P 1'
#
loop_
_entity.id
_entity.type
_entity.pdbx_description
1 polymer ?
#
loop_
_entity_poly.entity_id
_entity_poly.type
_entity_poly.pdbx_seq_one_letter_code
_entity_poly.pdbx_strand_id
1 'polypeptide(L)'
;MLRAVLVVIGAASLAGCDVGEVDIGGGGMPDAPGGASAAKIAMFDSTIKPMADAKGCVSGGCHGGVQVPVLNSFGTLTAKYYTGPSAINVMITKDVVNGVATGTHSALPYFSAAEKTTVAAWIDMQ
;
A
#
# COMPACT_ATOMS: atom_id res chain seq x y z
N MET A 1 -54.73 -3.30 -4.00
CA MET A 1 -53.52 -4.01 -3.54
C MET A 1 -52.47 -3.90 -4.63
N LEU A 2 -51.41 -3.12 -4.43
CA LEU A 2 -50.15 -3.25 -5.19
C LEU A 2 -49.05 -2.52 -4.40
N ARG A 3 -48.17 -3.27 -3.75
CA ARG A 3 -46.97 -2.73 -3.08
C ARG A 3 -45.87 -2.69 -4.13
N ALA A 4 -45.50 -1.49 -4.59
CA ALA A 4 -44.30 -1.30 -5.39
C ALA A 4 -43.10 -1.29 -4.45
N VAL A 5 -42.32 -2.38 -4.44
CA VAL A 5 -41.02 -2.44 -3.77
C VAL A 5 -40.01 -1.79 -4.71
N LEU A 6 -39.61 -0.57 -4.38
CA LEU A 6 -38.53 0.14 -5.06
C LEU A 6 -37.20 -0.51 -4.63
N VAL A 7 -36.61 -1.31 -5.51
CA VAL A 7 -35.25 -1.84 -5.33
C VAL A 7 -34.29 -0.69 -5.61
N VAL A 8 -33.73 -0.11 -4.55
CA VAL A 8 -32.59 0.80 -4.65
C VAL A 8 -31.37 -0.05 -4.96
N ILE A 9 -31.03 -0.17 -6.24
CA ILE A 9 -29.73 -0.66 -6.67
C ILE A 9 -28.74 0.43 -6.27
N GLY A 10 -28.13 0.26 -5.10
CA GLY A 10 -27.00 1.08 -4.67
C GLY A 10 -25.89 0.92 -5.69
N ALA A 11 -25.73 1.91 -6.56
CA ALA A 11 -24.51 2.11 -7.31
C ALA A 11 -23.41 2.30 -6.27
N ALA A 12 -22.65 1.24 -6.00
CA ALA A 12 -21.35 1.36 -5.37
C ALA A 12 -20.52 2.21 -6.32
N SER A 13 -20.55 3.52 -6.07
CA SER A 13 -19.65 4.47 -6.70
C SER A 13 -18.25 3.92 -6.51
N LEU A 14 -17.55 3.69 -7.62
CA LEU A 14 -16.10 3.54 -7.69
C LEU A 14 -15.45 4.89 -7.27
N ALA A 15 -15.79 5.37 -6.07
CA ALA A 15 -15.13 6.49 -5.43
C ALA A 15 -13.67 6.06 -5.31
N GLY A 16 -12.83 6.74 -6.10
CA GLY A 16 -11.44 6.39 -6.29
C GLY A 16 -10.76 6.06 -4.96
N CYS A 17 -9.92 5.03 -4.99
CA CYS A 17 -9.07 4.63 -3.89
C CYS A 17 -8.00 5.70 -3.55
N ASP A 18 -8.06 6.86 -4.20
CA ASP A 18 -7.30 8.08 -3.94
C ASP A 18 -7.77 8.81 -2.68
N VAL A 19 -8.07 8.07 -1.60
CA VAL A 19 -8.25 8.67 -0.28
C VAL A 19 -6.88 9.15 0.19
N GLY A 20 -6.56 10.38 -0.18
CA GLY A 20 -5.56 11.24 0.46
C GLY A 20 -4.17 10.65 0.54
N GLU A 21 -3.50 10.42 -0.59
CA GLU A 21 -2.05 10.69 -0.58
C GLU A 21 -1.90 12.19 -0.34
N VAL A 22 -1.83 12.58 0.94
CA VAL A 22 -1.27 13.87 1.30
C VAL A 22 0.16 13.82 0.81
N ASP A 23 0.55 14.77 -0.05
CA ASP A 23 1.97 15.00 -0.33
C ASP A 23 2.66 15.17 1.02
N ILE A 24 3.34 14.13 1.49
CA ILE A 24 4.26 14.24 2.59
C ILE A 24 5.40 15.07 2.01
N GLY A 25 5.28 16.39 2.12
CA GLY A 25 6.34 17.34 1.80
C GLY A 25 7.63 16.86 2.48
N GLY A 26 8.65 16.65 1.65
CA GLY A 26 9.85 15.89 2.02
C GLY A 26 10.14 14.95 0.87
N GLY A 27 10.35 15.48 -0.34
CA GLY A 27 11.68 15.98 -0.63
C GLY A 27 12.58 14.76 -0.68
N GLY A 28 12.83 14.25 -1.88
CA GLY A 28 13.78 13.16 -2.06
C GLY A 28 15.03 13.51 -1.28
N MET A 29 15.30 12.75 -0.22
CA MET A 29 16.66 12.36 0.03
C MET A 29 16.88 11.27 -1.02
N PRO A 30 17.61 11.55 -2.11
CA PRO A 30 18.26 10.45 -2.78
C PRO A 30 19.17 9.84 -1.72
N ASP A 31 18.74 8.74 -1.09
CA ASP A 31 19.72 7.67 -0.94
C ASP A 31 20.34 7.56 -2.34
N ALA A 32 21.65 7.81 -2.39
CA ALA A 32 22.44 7.97 -3.60
C ALA A 32 21.95 7.04 -4.72
N PRO A 33 22.05 7.41 -6.02
CA PRO A 33 21.62 6.58 -7.13
C PRO A 33 22.32 5.22 -7.08
N GLY A 34 21.69 4.32 -6.35
CA GLY A 34 22.10 3.00 -5.95
C GLY A 34 20.78 2.27 -6.05
N GLY A 35 20.50 1.77 -7.25
CA GLY A 35 19.31 0.97 -7.49
C GLY A 35 19.20 -0.08 -6.40
N ALA A 36 17.98 -0.36 -5.97
CA ALA A 36 17.71 -1.31 -4.90
C ALA A 36 18.63 -2.53 -4.97
N SER A 37 19.29 -2.84 -3.85
CA SER A 37 20.18 -3.99 -3.80
C SER A 37 19.44 -5.27 -4.22
N ALA A 38 20.16 -6.23 -4.81
CA ALA A 38 19.56 -7.51 -5.22
C ALA A 38 18.84 -8.21 -4.06
N ALA A 39 19.34 -8.04 -2.83
CA ALA A 39 18.70 -8.52 -1.61
C ALA A 39 17.35 -7.85 -1.36
N LYS A 40 17.24 -6.53 -1.56
CA LYS A 40 16.00 -5.76 -1.40
C LYS A 40 14.94 -6.18 -2.42
N ILE A 41 15.34 -6.40 -3.67
CA ILE A 41 14.47 -6.93 -4.73
C ILE A 41 13.99 -8.34 -4.36
N ALA A 42 14.91 -9.22 -3.98
CA ALA A 42 14.58 -10.60 -3.60
C ALA A 42 13.64 -10.67 -2.37
N MET A 43 13.84 -9.80 -1.38
CA MET A 43 12.97 -9.72 -0.20
C MET A 43 11.58 -9.18 -0.57
N PHE A 44 11.49 -8.26 -1.51
CA PHE A 44 10.19 -7.82 -2.01
C PHE A 44 9.42 -9.00 -2.62
N ASP A 45 10.03 -9.73 -3.55
CA ASP A 45 9.36 -10.81 -4.27
C ASP A 45 9.00 -12.00 -3.37
N SER A 46 9.88 -12.34 -2.42
CA SER A 46 9.70 -13.50 -1.54
C SER A 46 8.86 -13.22 -0.29
N THR A 47 8.81 -11.97 0.18
CA THR A 47 8.24 -11.64 1.50
C THR A 47 7.20 -10.53 1.41
N ILE A 48 7.57 -9.35 0.92
CA ILE A 48 6.69 -8.16 0.97
C ILE A 48 5.47 -8.31 0.06
N LYS A 49 5.68 -8.75 -1.18
CA LYS A 49 4.59 -8.96 -2.14
C LYS A 49 3.63 -10.07 -1.67
N PRO A 50 4.08 -11.27 -1.26
CA PRO A 50 3.18 -12.29 -0.70
C PRO A 50 2.43 -11.82 0.55
N MET A 51 3.07 -11.03 1.42
CA MET A 51 2.42 -10.47 2.61
C MET A 51 1.30 -9.49 2.25
N ALA A 52 1.50 -8.65 1.23
CA ALA A 52 0.44 -7.78 0.69
C ALA A 52 -0.65 -8.60 -0.01
N ASP A 53 -0.28 -9.63 -0.77
CA ASP A 53 -1.22 -10.46 -1.51
C ASP A 53 -2.09 -11.35 -0.61
N ALA A 54 -1.57 -11.82 0.53
CA ALA A 54 -2.34 -12.54 1.54
C ALA A 54 -3.50 -11.71 2.11
N LYS A 55 -3.44 -10.38 1.97
CA LYS A 55 -4.49 -9.42 2.32
C LYS A 55 -5.38 -9.05 1.14
N GLY A 56 -5.15 -9.61 -0.05
CA GLY A 56 -5.90 -9.34 -1.28
C GLY A 56 -5.45 -8.10 -2.04
N CYS A 57 -4.34 -7.46 -1.67
CA CYS A 57 -3.91 -6.21 -2.32
C CYS A 57 -3.55 -6.41 -3.80
N VAL A 58 -2.91 -7.53 -4.14
CA VAL A 58 -2.42 -7.81 -5.51
C VAL A 58 -3.43 -8.64 -6.29
N SER A 59 -3.80 -9.82 -5.78
CA SER A 59 -4.77 -10.74 -6.39
C SER A 59 -6.20 -10.19 -6.44
N GLY A 60 -6.56 -9.28 -5.53
CA GLY A 60 -7.81 -8.52 -5.58
C GLY A 60 -7.83 -7.43 -6.66
N GLY A 61 -6.73 -7.21 -7.37
CA GLY A 61 -6.64 -6.34 -8.54
C GLY A 61 -6.34 -4.86 -8.24
N CYS A 62 -6.44 -4.39 -7.00
CA CYS A 62 -6.18 -3.01 -6.62
C CYS A 62 -4.73 -2.60 -6.95
N HIS A 63 -3.76 -3.30 -6.36
CA HIS A 63 -2.33 -3.00 -6.48
C HIS A 63 -1.60 -3.93 -7.46
N GLY A 64 -2.35 -4.62 -8.33
CA GLY A 64 -1.83 -5.59 -9.29
C GLY A 64 -1.27 -5.01 -10.60
N GLY A 65 -1.40 -3.69 -10.81
CA GLY A 65 -0.90 -3.05 -12.04
C GLY A 65 -1.45 -1.66 -12.35
N VAL A 66 -2.59 -1.29 -11.76
CA VAL A 66 -3.28 -0.02 -12.09
C VAL A 66 -3.21 0.99 -10.95
N GLN A 67 -3.48 0.58 -9.70
CA GLN A 67 -3.47 1.51 -8.57
C GLN A 67 -2.14 1.47 -7.84
N VAL A 68 -1.59 2.64 -7.55
CA VAL A 68 -0.37 2.77 -6.75
C VAL A 68 -0.66 2.48 -5.26
N PRO A 69 0.27 1.84 -4.53
CA PRO A 69 1.52 1.24 -5.00
C PRO A 69 1.29 0.07 -5.96
N VAL A 70 2.07 -0.02 -7.04
CA VAL A 70 2.00 -1.17 -7.95
C VAL A 70 2.90 -2.28 -7.40
N LEU A 71 2.28 -3.28 -6.77
CA LEU A 71 2.93 -4.32 -5.97
C LEU A 71 3.14 -5.65 -6.72
N ASN A 72 2.84 -5.71 -8.01
CA ASN A 72 3.01 -6.94 -8.80
C ASN A 72 4.48 -7.28 -9.10
N SER A 73 5.38 -6.30 -9.11
CA SER A 73 6.82 -6.47 -9.28
C SER A 73 7.62 -5.32 -8.65
N PHE A 74 8.86 -5.58 -8.26
CA PHE A 74 9.73 -4.51 -7.73
C PHE A 74 10.03 -3.45 -8.80
N GLY A 75 10.24 -3.87 -10.05
CA GLY A 75 10.62 -2.96 -11.14
C GLY A 75 9.56 -1.91 -11.49
N THR A 76 8.29 -2.16 -11.16
CA THR A 76 7.18 -1.23 -11.34
C THR A 76 6.83 -0.44 -10.08
N LEU A 77 7.42 -0.79 -8.93
CA LEU A 77 7.17 -0.12 -7.67
C LEU A 77 7.89 1.23 -7.66
N THR A 78 7.15 2.31 -7.37
CA THR A 78 7.75 3.64 -7.27
C THR A 78 8.67 3.74 -6.05
N ALA A 79 9.82 4.43 -6.21
CA ALA A 79 10.83 4.62 -5.17
C ALA A 79 10.25 5.00 -3.80
N LYS A 80 9.29 5.93 -3.74
CA LYS A 80 8.67 6.39 -2.49
C LYS A 80 8.08 5.28 -1.61
N TYR A 81 7.78 4.10 -2.15
CA TYR A 81 7.24 2.97 -1.41
C TYR A 81 8.32 2.01 -0.87
N TYR A 82 9.57 2.15 -1.29
CA TYR A 82 10.68 1.30 -0.84
C TYR A 82 11.92 2.07 -0.35
N THR A 83 11.96 3.39 -0.48
CA THR A 83 13.04 4.25 0.04
C THR A 83 12.71 4.77 1.43
N GLY A 84 13.76 5.03 2.22
CA GLY A 84 13.65 5.44 3.61
C GLY A 84 13.46 6.95 3.81
N PRO A 85 13.36 7.39 5.08
CA PRO A 85 13.33 6.55 6.29
C PRO A 85 11.99 5.81 6.47
N SER A 86 12.01 4.56 6.96
CA SER A 86 10.79 3.74 7.14
C SER A 86 9.72 4.39 8.02
N ALA A 87 10.12 5.20 9.01
CA ALA A 87 9.22 5.89 9.94
C ALA A 87 8.22 6.85 9.26
N ILE A 88 8.52 7.33 8.05
CA ILE A 88 7.62 8.21 7.28
C ILE A 88 7.05 7.52 6.03
N ASN A 89 7.42 6.27 5.76
CA ASN A 89 7.02 5.59 4.54
C ASN A 89 5.53 5.21 4.59
N VAL A 90 4.81 5.55 3.52
CA VAL A 90 3.36 5.35 3.41
C VAL A 90 2.93 3.88 3.51
N MET A 91 3.79 2.93 3.16
CA MET A 91 3.52 1.49 3.35
C MET A 91 3.33 1.12 4.83
N ILE A 92 3.87 1.92 5.75
CA ILE A 92 3.84 1.70 7.20
C ILE A 92 2.85 2.64 7.89
N THR A 93 2.73 3.88 7.42
CA THR A 93 2.03 4.96 8.14
C THR A 93 0.58 5.17 7.71
N LYS A 94 0.15 4.65 6.55
CA LYS A 94 -1.18 4.93 5.97
C LYS A 94 -2.35 4.40 6.80
N ASP A 95 -2.12 3.44 7.70
CA ASP A 95 -3.16 2.97 8.61
C ASP A 95 -3.51 3.98 9.71
N VAL A 96 -2.73 5.07 9.85
CA VAL A 96 -3.00 6.18 10.78
C VAL A 96 -3.30 7.44 9.97
N VAL A 97 -4.54 7.93 10.06
CA VAL A 97 -4.97 9.19 9.44
C VAL A 97 -5.30 10.18 10.55
N ASN A 98 -4.65 11.34 10.56
CA ASN A 98 -4.81 12.36 11.62
C ASN A 98 -4.62 11.80 13.05
N GLY A 99 -3.68 10.87 13.23
CA GLY A 99 -3.40 10.24 14.52
C GLY A 99 -4.39 9.13 14.93
N VAL A 100 -5.35 8.78 14.08
CA VAL A 100 -6.36 7.74 14.35
C VAL A 100 -6.10 6.53 13.48
N ALA A 101 -6.02 5.36 14.10
CA ALA A 101 -5.92 4.09 13.40
C ALA A 101 -7.23 3.80 12.63
N THR A 102 -7.13 3.69 11.32
CA THR A 102 -8.26 3.45 10.40
C THR A 102 -8.60 1.96 10.27
N GLY A 103 -7.70 1.07 10.69
CA GLY A 103 -7.88 -0.39 10.78
C GLY A 103 -7.94 -1.14 9.45
N THR A 104 -8.54 -0.54 8.41
CA THR A 104 -8.70 -1.16 7.09
C THR A 104 -8.57 -0.14 5.95
N HIS A 105 -8.17 -0.64 4.78
CA HIS A 105 -8.22 0.03 3.49
C HIS A 105 -9.16 -0.75 2.58
N SER A 106 -10.29 -0.17 2.16
CA SER A 106 -11.26 -0.87 1.29
C SER A 106 -11.72 -2.23 1.84
N ALA A 107 -11.98 -2.30 3.16
CA ALA A 107 -12.30 -3.51 3.91
C ALA A 107 -11.18 -4.58 3.98
N LEU A 108 -10.00 -4.31 3.42
CA LEU A 108 -8.81 -5.13 3.62
C LEU A 108 -8.04 -4.62 4.84
N PRO A 109 -7.53 -5.50 5.70
CA PRO A 109 -6.72 -5.07 6.84
C PRO A 109 -5.42 -4.43 6.35
N TYR A 110 -4.94 -3.40 7.05
CA TYR A 110 -3.56 -2.94 6.87
C TYR A 110 -2.55 -3.98 7.39
N PHE A 111 -1.25 -3.71 7.22
CA PHE A 111 -0.21 -4.47 7.89
C PHE A 111 -0.34 -4.35 9.42
N SER A 112 -0.28 -5.48 10.09
CA SER A 112 -0.15 -5.60 11.54
C SER A 112 1.19 -5.02 12.02
N ALA A 113 1.35 -4.85 13.33
CA ALA A 113 2.59 -4.35 13.92
C ALA A 113 3.83 -5.17 13.50
N ALA A 114 3.73 -6.50 13.50
CA ALA A 114 4.84 -7.39 13.12
C ALA A 114 5.16 -7.31 11.61
N GLU A 115 4.12 -7.25 10.78
CA GLU A 115 4.27 -7.07 9.33
C GLU A 115 4.92 -5.71 9.03
N LYS A 116 4.54 -4.65 9.73
CA LYS A 116 5.18 -3.33 9.61
C LYS A 116 6.64 -3.34 10.01
N THR A 117 7.04 -4.08 11.05
CA THR A 117 8.45 -4.26 11.40
C THR A 117 9.22 -4.92 10.24
N THR A 118 8.60 -5.90 9.58
CA THR A 118 9.22 -6.56 8.41
C THR A 118 9.35 -5.61 7.22
N VAL A 119 8.30 -4.83 6.93
CA VAL A 119 8.31 -3.81 5.87
C VAL A 119 9.32 -2.70 6.17
N ALA A 120 9.45 -2.27 7.43
CA ALA A 120 10.43 -1.27 7.86
C ALA A 120 11.86 -1.77 7.66
N ALA A 121 12.15 -2.99 8.13
CA ALA A 121 13.46 -3.61 7.94
C ALA A 121 13.83 -3.68 6.45
N TRP A 122 12.87 -4.04 5.60
CA TRP A 122 13.07 -4.06 4.15
C TRP A 122 13.31 -2.67 3.55
N ILE A 123 12.54 -1.64 3.94
CA ILE A 123 12.73 -0.26 3.47
C ILE A 123 14.12 0.26 3.84
N ASP A 124 14.56 -0.02 5.06
CA ASP A 124 15.84 0.46 5.60
C ASP A 124 17.06 -0.38 5.11
N MET A 125 16.84 -1.43 4.31
CA MET A 125 17.92 -2.11 3.58
C MET A 125 18.52 -1.17 2.52
N GLN A 126 19.84 -1.02 2.56
CA GLN A 126 20.64 -0.40 1.49
C GLN A 126 20.94 -1.40 0.36
#